data_AF-A0A6N7ZXG4-F1
#
_entry.id   AF-A0A6N7ZXG4-F1
#
_cell.length_a   1.000
_cell.length_b   1.000
_cell.length_c   1.000
_cell.angle_alpha   90.00
_cell.angle_beta   90.00
_cell.angle_gamma   90.00
#
_symmetry.space_group_name_H-M   'P 1'
#
loop_
_entity.id
_entity.type
_entity.pdbx_description
1 polymer ?
#
loop_
_entity_poly.entity_id
_entity_poly.type
_entity_poly.pdbx_seq_one_letter_code
_entity_poly.pdbx_strand_id
1 'polypeptide(L)'
;MKTRTAQAALILMLVLVSGRTFGQSLSGMTGCWISMDFNPTSLLTDASNPASAEVVREKMLLTFDQIEGTEHLVFGRIYEWDKAGTYVLGPTYQNGAFNPAANFLTFGFPKGGLDHVTRTGAGQLLYVHTKSSTKSAMAVRPLRRIECSEFREQETLLLKRQEELRQND
;
A
#
# COMPACT_ATOMS: atom_id res chain seq x y z
N MET A 1 56.33 55.68 9.35
CA MET A 1 55.46 54.61 9.89
C MET A 1 54.55 54.12 8.78
N LYS A 2 54.60 52.82 8.46
CA LYS A 2 53.84 52.15 7.40
C LYS A 2 52.67 51.40 8.03
N THR A 3 51.45 51.59 7.54
CA THR A 3 50.32 50.70 7.83
C THR A 3 49.85 50.09 6.51
N ARG A 4 50.14 48.79 6.32
CA ARG A 4 49.60 47.97 5.23
C ARG A 4 48.32 47.32 5.74
N THR A 5 47.18 47.68 5.16
CA THR A 5 45.92 46.94 5.28
C THR A 5 45.98 45.71 4.40
N ALA A 6 45.98 44.52 5.00
CA ALA A 6 45.81 43.27 4.28
C ALA A 6 44.32 43.00 4.06
N GLN A 7 43.88 43.00 2.79
CA GLN A 7 42.56 42.47 2.40
C GLN A 7 42.63 40.95 2.42
N ALA A 8 41.94 40.32 3.35
CA ALA A 8 41.68 38.89 3.33
C ALA A 8 40.52 38.61 2.36
N ALA A 9 40.83 38.01 1.21
CA ALA A 9 39.82 37.51 0.29
C ALA A 9 39.29 36.17 0.82
N LEU A 10 38.07 36.17 1.34
CA LEU A 10 37.35 34.96 1.74
C LEU A 10 36.75 34.32 0.48
N ILE A 11 37.40 33.29 -0.05
CA ILE A 11 36.86 32.50 -1.17
C ILE A 11 35.82 31.53 -0.57
N LEU A 12 34.54 31.85 -0.80
CA LEU A 12 33.42 30.97 -0.44
C LEU A 12 33.36 29.83 -1.48
N MET A 13 33.86 28.64 -1.13
CA MET A 13 33.62 27.45 -1.93
C MET A 13 32.17 27.00 -1.75
N LEU A 14 31.31 27.35 -2.71
CA LEU A 14 30.00 26.71 -2.89
C LEU A 14 30.23 25.27 -3.40
N VAL A 15 30.25 24.31 -2.48
CA VAL A 15 30.14 22.90 -2.83
C VAL A 15 28.69 22.65 -3.25
N LEU A 16 28.44 22.65 -4.56
CA LEU A 16 27.22 22.08 -5.14
C LEU A 16 27.26 20.58 -4.89
N VAL A 17 26.70 20.15 -3.76
CA VAL A 17 26.35 18.74 -3.57
C VAL A 17 25.21 18.46 -4.53
N SER A 18 25.56 17.96 -5.71
CA SER A 18 24.63 17.33 -6.64
C SER A 18 24.06 16.10 -5.94
N GLY A 19 23.07 16.31 -5.08
CA GLY A 19 22.28 15.24 -4.50
C GLY A 19 21.68 14.47 -5.65
N ARG A 20 22.27 13.33 -6.01
CA ARG A 20 21.59 12.33 -6.80
C ARG A 20 20.39 11.92 -5.97
N THR A 21 19.22 12.50 -6.26
CA THR A 21 17.96 11.92 -5.84
C THR A 21 17.95 10.53 -6.45
N PHE A 22 18.27 9.51 -5.66
CA PHE A 22 18.01 8.14 -6.04
C PHE A 22 16.51 8.06 -6.29
N GLY A 23 16.11 8.08 -7.56
CA GLY A 23 14.72 7.92 -7.94
C GLY A 23 14.22 6.63 -7.31
N GLN A 24 13.17 6.72 -6.52
CA GLN A 24 12.56 5.54 -5.93
C GLN A 24 11.98 4.70 -7.07
N SER A 25 12.24 3.40 -7.07
CA SER A 25 11.80 2.50 -8.14
C SER A 25 10.54 1.75 -7.76
N LEU A 26 9.65 1.60 -8.74
CA LEU A 26 8.44 0.80 -8.62
C LEU A 26 8.75 -0.68 -8.26
N SER A 27 9.91 -1.18 -8.68
CA SER A 27 10.34 -2.57 -8.44
C SER A 27 10.37 -2.98 -6.96
N GLY A 28 10.53 -2.02 -6.04
CA GLY A 28 10.45 -2.31 -4.60
C GLY A 28 9.05 -2.69 -4.12
N MET A 29 8.02 -2.29 -4.84
CA MET A 29 6.61 -2.49 -4.51
C MET A 29 5.97 -3.61 -5.32
N THR A 30 6.49 -3.95 -6.50
CA THR A 30 5.97 -5.03 -7.34
C THR A 30 6.30 -6.40 -6.76
N GLY A 31 5.37 -7.33 -6.84
CA GLY A 31 5.48 -8.68 -6.30
C GLY A 31 4.28 -9.05 -5.43
N CYS A 32 4.47 -10.10 -4.62
CA CYS A 32 3.42 -10.70 -3.81
C CYS A 32 3.58 -10.35 -2.33
N TRP A 33 2.46 -10.05 -1.68
CA TRP A 33 2.42 -9.49 -0.33
C TRP A 33 1.28 -10.10 0.47
N ILE A 34 1.50 -10.23 1.78
CA ILE A 34 0.46 -10.64 2.74
C ILE A 34 0.51 -9.74 3.96
N SER A 35 -0.65 -9.44 4.56
CA SER A 35 -0.65 -8.76 5.84
C SER A 35 -0.03 -9.65 6.91
N MET A 36 0.77 -9.03 7.79
CA MET A 36 1.50 -9.76 8.82
C MET A 36 0.55 -10.42 9.82
N ASP A 37 -0.56 -9.74 10.12
CA ASP A 37 -1.58 -10.17 11.08
C ASP A 37 -2.99 -9.98 10.52
N PHE A 38 -3.99 -10.40 11.30
CA PHE A 38 -5.37 -9.93 11.15
C PHE A 38 -5.48 -8.52 11.75
N ASN A 39 -5.40 -7.52 10.88
CA ASN A 39 -5.38 -6.11 11.24
C ASN A 39 -6.81 -5.58 11.46
N PRO A 40 -6.99 -4.60 12.36
CA PRO A 40 -8.29 -3.98 12.57
C PRO A 40 -8.70 -3.13 11.36
N THR A 41 -9.96 -3.25 10.97
CA THR A 41 -10.64 -2.36 10.04
C THR A 41 -11.77 -1.69 10.79
N SER A 42 -11.73 -0.37 10.85
CA SER A 42 -12.82 0.43 11.40
C SER A 42 -13.89 0.59 10.33
N LEU A 43 -15.12 0.22 10.65
CA LEU A 43 -16.28 0.37 9.78
C LEU A 43 -17.28 1.30 10.45
N LEU A 44 -17.79 2.26 9.70
CA LEU A 44 -18.95 3.07 10.08
C LEU A 44 -20.07 2.71 9.11
N THR A 45 -21.12 2.08 9.65
CA THR A 45 -22.32 1.75 8.87
C THR A 45 -23.17 2.98 8.56
N ASP A 46 -23.04 4.04 9.36
CA ASP A 46 -23.58 5.39 9.12
C ASP A 46 -22.49 6.43 9.41
N ALA A 47 -21.99 7.09 8.36
CA ALA A 47 -20.92 8.09 8.48
C ALA A 47 -21.32 9.33 9.31
N SER A 48 -22.61 9.54 9.58
CA SER A 48 -23.11 10.63 10.42
C SER A 48 -23.27 10.26 11.90
N ASN A 49 -23.14 8.97 12.24
CA ASN A 49 -23.36 8.46 13.58
C ASN A 49 -22.10 7.76 14.13
N PRO A 50 -21.34 8.38 15.05
CA PRO A 50 -20.13 7.76 15.60
C PRO A 50 -20.42 6.47 16.40
N ALA A 51 -21.64 6.29 16.91
CA ALA A 51 -22.03 5.08 17.62
C ALA A 51 -22.25 3.88 16.68
N SER A 52 -22.28 4.10 15.36
CA SER A 52 -22.36 3.03 14.36
C SER A 52 -20.99 2.38 14.08
N ALA A 53 -19.96 2.74 14.85
CA ALA A 53 -18.62 2.23 14.66
C ALA A 53 -18.53 0.77 15.09
N GLU A 54 -18.02 -0.06 14.20
CA GLU A 54 -17.66 -1.45 14.49
C GLU A 54 -16.21 -1.71 14.03
N VAL A 55 -15.58 -2.69 14.66
CA VAL A 55 -14.22 -3.11 14.31
C VAL A 55 -14.26 -4.57 13.92
N VAL A 56 -13.86 -4.84 12.69
CA VAL A 56 -13.61 -6.19 12.19
C VAL A 56 -12.11 -6.42 12.10
N ARG A 57 -11.68 -7.69 12.03
CA ARG A 57 -10.26 -8.05 11.92
C ARG A 57 -10.05 -8.92 10.71
N GLU A 58 -9.23 -8.41 9.81
CA GLU A 58 -9.12 -8.91 8.45
C GLU A 58 -7.66 -9.12 8.08
N LYS A 59 -7.42 -10.12 7.24
CA LYS A 59 -6.14 -10.40 6.63
C LYS A 59 -6.24 -10.13 5.14
N MET A 60 -5.10 -9.79 4.55
CA MET A 60 -5.02 -9.38 3.15
C MET A 60 -3.94 -10.15 2.42
N LEU A 61 -4.24 -10.49 1.17
CA LEU A 61 -3.30 -11.03 0.20
C LEU A 61 -3.33 -10.11 -1.02
N LEU A 62 -2.17 -9.63 -1.46
CA LEU A 62 -2.05 -8.54 -2.43
C LEU A 62 -0.92 -8.82 -3.44
N THR A 63 -1.16 -8.62 -4.74
CA THR A 63 -0.08 -8.49 -5.73
C THR A 63 -0.06 -7.09 -6.34
N PHE A 64 1.14 -6.69 -6.77
CA PHE A 64 1.32 -5.63 -7.77
C PHE A 64 2.23 -6.11 -8.87
N ASP A 65 1.71 -6.10 -10.09
CA ASP A 65 2.46 -6.39 -11.30
C ASP A 65 2.63 -5.10 -12.08
N GLN A 66 3.86 -4.77 -12.48
CA GLN A 66 4.10 -3.60 -13.33
C GLN A 66 3.42 -3.81 -14.67
N ILE A 67 2.67 -2.80 -15.14
CA ILE A 67 2.08 -2.84 -16.49
C ILE A 67 3.21 -2.68 -17.51
N GLU A 68 3.28 -3.61 -18.45
CA GLU A 68 4.31 -3.64 -19.50
C GLU A 68 4.42 -2.29 -20.22
N GLY A 69 5.66 -1.83 -20.45
CA GLY A 69 5.94 -0.56 -21.12
C GLY A 69 5.72 0.69 -20.26
N THR A 70 5.43 0.54 -18.96
CA THR A 70 5.23 1.67 -18.03
C THR A 70 6.21 1.58 -16.87
N GLU A 71 6.60 2.72 -16.29
CA GLU A 71 7.47 2.76 -15.08
C GLU A 71 6.71 3.13 -13.81
N HIS A 72 5.44 3.49 -13.96
CA HIS A 72 4.63 4.07 -12.90
C HIS A 72 3.24 3.44 -12.77
N LEU A 73 2.88 2.48 -13.61
CA LEU A 73 1.57 1.84 -13.54
C LEU A 73 1.70 0.39 -13.10
N VAL A 74 0.76 -0.03 -12.26
CA VAL A 74 0.64 -1.42 -11.80
C VAL A 74 -0.77 -1.93 -11.99
N PHE A 75 -0.87 -3.23 -12.17
CA PHE A 75 -2.09 -4.00 -12.00
C PHE A 75 -2.01 -4.75 -10.66
N GLY A 76 -3.03 -4.64 -9.84
CA GLY A 76 -3.10 -5.25 -8.52
C GLY A 76 -4.24 -6.23 -8.38
N ARG A 77 -4.02 -7.27 -7.56
CA ARG A 77 -5.03 -8.26 -7.18
C ARG A 77 -5.12 -8.33 -5.66
N ILE A 78 -6.33 -8.23 -5.14
CA ILE A 78 -6.59 -8.15 -3.70
C ILE A 78 -7.56 -9.26 -3.28
N TYR A 79 -7.20 -9.94 -2.20
CA TYR A 79 -8.10 -10.78 -1.42
C TYR A 79 -8.11 -10.30 0.03
N GLU A 80 -9.28 -10.33 0.65
CA GLU A 80 -9.47 -10.02 2.07
C GLU A 80 -10.33 -11.08 2.71
N TRP A 81 -10.02 -11.46 3.94
CA TRP A 81 -10.82 -12.43 4.70
C TRP A 81 -10.73 -12.14 6.18
N ASP A 82 -11.77 -12.51 6.91
CA ASP A 82 -11.83 -12.29 8.34
C ASP A 82 -11.19 -13.42 9.13
N LYS A 83 -10.88 -13.12 10.40
CA LYS A 83 -10.29 -14.10 11.32
C LYS A 83 -11.22 -15.28 11.63
N ALA A 84 -12.54 -15.03 11.65
CA ALA A 84 -13.51 -16.08 11.96
C ALA A 84 -13.83 -16.96 10.73
N GLY A 85 -13.32 -16.62 9.54
CA GLY A 85 -13.55 -17.38 8.32
C GLY A 85 -15.00 -17.36 7.87
N THR A 86 -15.71 -16.27 8.23
CA THR A 86 -17.10 -16.01 7.85
C THR A 86 -17.19 -15.45 6.44
N TYR A 87 -16.15 -14.81 5.92
CA TYR A 87 -16.14 -14.34 4.54
C TYR A 87 -14.75 -14.44 3.89
N VAL A 88 -14.78 -14.49 2.55
CA VAL A 88 -13.63 -14.20 1.69
C VAL A 88 -14.08 -13.26 0.57
N LEU A 89 -13.46 -12.08 0.50
CA LEU A 89 -13.66 -11.09 -0.55
C LEU A 89 -12.52 -11.18 -1.57
N GLY A 90 -12.86 -11.03 -2.86
CA GLY A 90 -11.92 -11.01 -3.97
C GLY A 90 -12.07 -12.19 -4.94
N PRO A 91 -11.23 -12.25 -5.99
CA PRO A 91 -10.21 -11.27 -6.33
C PRO A 91 -10.85 -9.92 -6.70
N THR A 92 -10.35 -8.85 -6.10
CA THR A 92 -10.60 -7.49 -6.59
C THR A 92 -9.41 -7.05 -7.42
N TYR A 93 -9.68 -6.69 -8.67
CA TYR A 93 -8.66 -6.23 -9.61
C TYR A 93 -8.64 -4.71 -9.66
N GLN A 94 -7.46 -4.11 -9.54
CA GLN A 94 -7.30 -2.65 -9.54
C GLN A 94 -6.10 -2.20 -10.35
N ASN A 95 -6.23 -1.07 -11.04
CA ASN A 95 -5.07 -0.36 -11.60
C ASN A 95 -4.55 0.64 -10.57
N GLY A 96 -3.23 0.78 -10.50
CA GLY A 96 -2.57 1.73 -9.61
C GLY A 96 -1.53 2.58 -10.31
N ALA A 97 -1.22 3.71 -9.68
CA ALA A 97 -0.17 4.63 -10.10
C ALA A 97 0.85 4.81 -8.98
N PHE A 98 2.13 4.75 -9.34
CA PHE A 98 3.26 4.99 -8.46
C PHE A 98 3.73 6.43 -8.59
N ASN A 99 3.87 7.08 -7.44
CA ASN A 99 4.49 8.39 -7.34
C ASN A 99 5.96 8.23 -6.93
N PRO A 100 6.93 8.39 -7.86
CA PRO A 100 8.35 8.22 -7.55
C PRO A 100 8.91 9.31 -6.63
N ALA A 101 8.30 10.50 -6.61
CA ALA A 101 8.74 11.59 -5.75
C ALA A 101 8.35 11.37 -4.28
N ALA A 102 7.22 10.72 -4.03
CA ALA A 102 6.70 10.46 -2.69
C ALA A 102 6.79 8.99 -2.24
N ASN A 103 7.28 8.10 -3.11
CA ASN A 103 7.48 6.68 -2.85
C ASN A 103 6.22 5.95 -2.35
N PHE A 104 5.11 6.12 -3.07
CA PHE A 104 3.89 5.38 -2.79
C PHE A 104 3.16 4.96 -4.05
N LEU A 105 2.37 3.90 -3.93
CA LEU A 105 1.36 3.47 -4.88
C LEU A 105 -0.01 3.94 -4.41
N THR A 106 -0.82 4.44 -5.33
CA THR A 106 -2.25 4.67 -5.12
C THR A 106 -3.08 3.91 -6.13
N PHE A 107 -4.14 3.29 -5.66
CA PHE A 107 -5.13 2.57 -6.47
C PHE A 107 -6.49 2.71 -5.81
N GLY A 108 -7.54 2.43 -6.57
CA GLY A 108 -8.90 2.60 -6.11
C GLY A 108 -9.86 2.60 -7.28
N PHE A 109 -11.15 2.58 -6.98
CA PHE A 109 -12.20 2.76 -7.97
C PHE A 109 -13.34 3.59 -7.37
N PRO A 110 -14.17 4.23 -8.20
CA PRO A 110 -15.30 5.01 -7.73
C PRO A 110 -16.19 4.18 -6.77
N LYS A 111 -16.53 4.75 -5.61
CA LYS A 111 -17.28 4.09 -4.50
C LYS A 111 -16.55 2.93 -3.80
N GLY A 112 -15.41 2.47 -4.31
CA GLY A 112 -14.56 1.44 -3.71
C GLY A 112 -13.68 1.95 -2.58
N GLY A 113 -13.32 3.23 -2.63
CA GLY A 113 -12.34 3.83 -1.73
C GLY A 113 -11.04 4.16 -2.47
N LEU A 114 -10.09 4.73 -1.73
CA LEU A 114 -8.73 5.01 -2.14
C LEU A 114 -7.79 4.20 -1.26
N ASP A 115 -6.93 3.44 -1.91
CA ASP A 115 -5.86 2.68 -1.31
C ASP A 115 -4.53 3.38 -1.52
N HIS A 116 -3.71 3.41 -0.49
CA HIS A 116 -2.38 3.96 -0.50
C HIS A 116 -1.40 2.92 0.05
N VAL A 117 -0.31 2.68 -0.68
CA VAL A 117 0.71 1.72 -0.30
C VAL A 117 2.08 2.40 -0.29
N THR A 118 2.70 2.44 0.88
CA THR A 118 4.03 3.04 1.06
C THR A 118 5.04 1.95 1.36
N ARG A 119 6.27 2.07 0.85
CA ARG A 119 7.37 1.19 1.24
C ARG A 119 7.96 1.66 2.56
N THR A 120 7.89 0.81 3.58
CA THR A 120 8.42 1.09 4.92
C THR A 120 9.78 0.43 5.18
N GLY A 121 10.16 -0.56 4.36
CA GLY A 121 11.42 -1.27 4.50
C GLY A 121 11.74 -2.17 3.30
N ALA A 122 12.82 -2.94 3.40
CA ALA A 122 13.09 -4.02 2.45
C ALA A 122 12.08 -5.15 2.69
N GLY A 123 11.31 -5.52 1.66
CA GLY A 123 10.28 -6.56 1.79
C GLY A 123 9.12 -6.19 2.73
N GLN A 124 8.90 -4.90 2.98
CA GLN A 124 7.79 -4.42 3.81
C GLN A 124 7.06 -3.25 3.15
N LEU A 125 5.72 -3.32 3.21
CA LEU A 125 4.83 -2.24 2.80
C LEU A 125 3.90 -1.87 3.96
N LEU A 126 3.38 -0.65 3.92
CA LEU A 126 2.22 -0.22 4.70
C LEU A 126 1.08 0.06 3.73
N TYR A 127 0.02 -0.73 3.82
CA TYR A 127 -1.21 -0.52 3.10
C TYR A 127 -2.19 0.27 3.96
N VAL A 128 -2.80 1.31 3.39
CA VAL A 128 -3.82 2.14 4.02
C VAL A 128 -5.03 2.16 3.09
N HIS A 129 -6.17 1.69 3.59
CA HIS A 129 -7.45 1.81 2.91
C HIS A 129 -8.24 2.96 3.53
N THR A 130 -8.81 3.79 2.67
CA THR A 130 -9.80 4.78 3.09
C THR A 130 -10.99 4.77 2.15
N LYS A 131 -12.18 4.63 2.71
CA LYS A 131 -13.43 4.78 2.00
C LYS A 131 -14.33 5.70 2.81
N SER A 132 -14.81 6.76 2.18
CA SER A 132 -15.81 7.64 2.75
C SER A 132 -16.99 7.72 1.79
N SER A 133 -18.04 6.97 2.10
CA SER A 133 -19.33 7.02 1.41
C SER A 133 -20.45 6.83 2.44
N THR A 134 -21.62 6.32 2.04
CA THR A 134 -22.68 5.95 2.99
C THR A 134 -22.18 4.94 4.05
N LYS A 135 -21.24 4.08 3.67
CA LYS A 135 -20.44 3.27 4.59
C LYS A 135 -19.00 3.76 4.53
N SER A 136 -18.42 4.09 5.67
CA SER A 136 -17.01 4.46 5.73
C SER A 136 -16.17 3.30 6.27
N ALA A 137 -14.99 3.11 5.69
CA ALA A 137 -14.04 2.09 6.12
C ALA A 137 -12.64 2.69 6.17
N MET A 138 -11.90 2.35 7.21
CA MET A 138 -10.49 2.72 7.34
C MET A 138 -9.71 1.51 7.86
N ALA A 139 -8.62 1.18 7.18
CA ALA A 139 -7.72 0.11 7.59
C ALA A 139 -6.27 0.52 7.38
N VAL A 140 -5.41 0.08 8.29
CA VAL A 140 -3.95 0.19 8.15
C VAL A 140 -3.36 -1.21 8.36
N ARG A 141 -2.65 -1.71 7.36
CA ARG A 141 -2.15 -3.08 7.33
C ARG A 141 -0.67 -3.10 6.95
N PRO A 142 0.22 -3.45 7.88
CA PRO A 142 1.60 -3.80 7.56
C PRO A 142 1.63 -5.09 6.74
N LEU A 143 2.32 -5.06 5.61
CA LEU A 143 2.48 -6.19 4.72
C LEU A 143 3.94 -6.64 4.69
N ARG A 144 4.15 -7.94 4.66
CA ARG A 144 5.44 -8.55 4.33
C ARG A 144 5.42 -9.09 2.92
N ARG A 145 6.57 -9.05 2.25
CA ARG A 145 6.76 -9.74 0.97
C ARG A 145 6.68 -11.25 1.20
N ILE A 146 6.06 -11.95 0.26
CA ILE A 146 6.04 -13.41 0.18
C ILE A 146 6.49 -13.86 -1.20
N GLU A 147 6.85 -15.13 -1.31
CA GLU A 147 7.09 -15.72 -2.62
C GLU A 147 5.77 -15.84 -3.39
N CYS A 148 5.81 -15.61 -4.70
CA CYS A 148 4.59 -15.70 -5.51
C CYS A 148 4.09 -17.14 -5.71
N SER A 149 4.87 -18.16 -5.33
CA SER A 149 4.35 -19.52 -5.12
C SER A 149 3.48 -19.61 -3.87
N GLU A 150 3.96 -19.11 -2.72
CA GLU A 150 3.19 -19.03 -1.47
C GLU A 150 1.88 -18.24 -1.69
N PHE A 151 1.95 -17.14 -2.46
CA PHE A 151 0.76 -16.39 -2.85
C PHE A 151 -0.28 -17.27 -3.56
N ARG A 152 0.14 -18.02 -4.59
CA ARG A 152 -0.76 -18.85 -5.41
C ARG A 152 -1.38 -20.00 -4.60
N GLU A 153 -0.63 -20.55 -3.66
CA GLU A 153 -1.15 -21.54 -2.71
C GLU A 153 -2.24 -20.92 -1.83
N GLN A 154 -1.99 -19.76 -1.23
CA GLN A 154 -2.99 -19.04 -0.41
C GLN A 154 -4.21 -18.63 -1.23
N GLU A 155 -4.02 -18.11 -2.44
CA GLU A 155 -5.08 -17.76 -3.38
C GLU A 155 -6.00 -18.96 -3.65
N THR A 156 -5.42 -20.14 -3.92
CA THR A 156 -6.18 -21.37 -4.18
C THR A 156 -7.03 -21.75 -2.96
N LEU A 157 -6.47 -21.65 -1.76
CA LEU A 157 -7.20 -21.93 -0.51
C LEU A 157 -8.36 -20.95 -0.28
N LEU A 158 -8.12 -19.65 -0.52
CA LEU A 158 -9.12 -18.60 -0.36
C LEU A 158 -10.27 -18.76 -1.36
N LEU A 159 -9.97 -19.06 -2.63
CA LEU A 159 -10.99 -19.31 -3.66
C LEU A 159 -11.85 -20.53 -3.32
N LYS A 160 -11.22 -21.63 -2.84
CA LYS A 160 -11.96 -22.80 -2.39
C LYS A 160 -12.88 -22.45 -1.22
N ARG A 161 -12.37 -21.71 -0.23
CA ARG A 161 -13.15 -21.29 0.94
C ARG A 161 -14.32 -20.39 0.56
N GLN A 162 -14.11 -19.48 -0.38
CA GLN A 162 -15.17 -18.61 -0.90
C GLN A 162 -16.32 -19.42 -1.52
N GLU A 163 -15.99 -20.45 -2.30
CA GLU A 163 -17.00 -21.34 -2.90
C GLU A 163 -17.74 -22.17 -1.84
N GLU A 164 -17.04 -22.67 -0.81
CA GLU A 164 -17.68 -23.37 0.31
C GLU A 164 -18.68 -22.48 1.06
N LEU A 165 -18.33 -21.21 1.31
CA LEU A 165 -19.23 -20.26 1.98
C LEU A 165 -20.49 -20.00 1.13
N ARG A 166 -20.32 -19.78 -0.18
CA ARG A 166 -21.43 -19.55 -1.13
C ARG A 166 -22.43 -20.71 -1.20
N GLN A 167 -22.01 -21.94 -0.93
CA GLN A 167 -22.89 -23.12 -0.94
C GLN A 167 -23.68 -23.30 0.36
N ASN A 168 -23.26 -22.65 1.45
CA ASN A 168 -23.88 -22.76 2.77
C ASN A 168 -24.80 -21.57 3.12
N ASP A 169 -24.80 -20.53 2.29
CA ASP A 169 -25.72 -19.37 2.34
C ASP A 169 -27.05 -19.69 1.62
#